data_AF-A0AAE1B2P9-F1
#
_entry.id   AF-A0AAE1B2P9-F1
#
_cell.length_a   1.000
_cell.length_b   1.000
_cell.length_c   1.000
_cell.angle_alpha   90.00
_cell.angle_beta   90.00
_cell.angle_gamma   90.00
#
_symmetry.space_group_name_H-M   'P 1'
#
loop_
_entity.id
_entity.type
_entity.pdbx_description
1 polymer ?
#
loop_
_entity_poly.entity_id
_entity_poly.type
_entity_poly.pdbx_seq_one_letter_code
_entity_poly.pdbx_strand_id
1 'polypeptide(L)' 'MARNKFQKLMSHVHFVNNLEVSEEEKTDKLWRLRPWLDSLQNSLKKLPQEEHSSVDEVMVLFKGSVKREAVYA' A
#
# COMPACT_ATOMS: atom_id res chain seq x y z
N MET A 1 -17.52 12.71 16.10
CA MET A 1 -18.02 11.86 14.98
C MET A 1 -19.11 10.95 15.51
N ALA A 2 -20.15 10.63 14.73
CA ALA A 2 -21.12 9.62 15.16
C ALA A 2 -20.41 8.27 15.36
N ARG A 3 -20.82 7.49 16.35
CA ARG A 3 -20.15 6.26 16.83
C ARG A 3 -19.68 5.31 15.71
N ASN A 4 -20.48 5.16 14.65
CA ASN A 4 -20.18 4.24 13.55
C ASN A 4 -19.62 4.93 12.29
N LYS A 5 -19.46 6.26 12.31
CA LYS A 5 -19.03 7.04 11.13
C LYS A 5 -17.61 6.68 10.71
N PHE A 6 -16.71 6.48 11.68
CA PHE A 6 -15.32 6.10 11.41
C PHE A 6 -15.22 4.74 10.71
N GLN A 7 -15.86 3.71 11.28
CA GLN A 7 -15.88 2.37 10.68
C GLN A 7 -16.49 2.37 9.28
N LYS A 8 -17.60 3.10 9.09
CA LYS A 8 -18.23 3.24 7.77
C LYS A 8 -17.31 3.93 6.77
N LEU A 9 -16.57 4.97 7.17
CA LEU A 9 -15.63 5.63 6.27
C LEU A 9 -14.49 4.68 5.90
N MET A 10 -13.88 4.02 6.89
CA MET A 10 -12.75 3.11 6.69
C MET A 10 -13.08 1.94 5.75
N SER A 11 -14.33 1.46 5.73
CA SER A 11 -14.74 0.39 4.81
C SER A 11 -14.91 0.83 3.34
N HIS A 12 -14.86 2.12 3.05
CA HIS A 12 -15.06 2.68 1.70
C HIS A 12 -13.84 3.49 1.21
N VAL A 13 -12.69 3.36 1.88
CA VAL A 13 -11.45 4.03 1.44
C VAL A 13 -10.88 3.29 0.23
N HIS A 14 -10.77 4.01 -0.89
CA HIS A 14 -10.10 3.56 -2.11
C HIS A 14 -9.02 4.57 -2.49
N PHE A 15 -7.84 4.08 -2.87
CA PHE A 15 -6.72 4.93 -3.32
C PHE A 15 -6.60 5.01 -4.85
N VAL A 16 -7.48 4.28 -5.57
CA VAL A 16 -7.54 4.20 -7.02
C VAL A 16 -8.99 4.23 -7.49
N ASN A 17 -9.21 4.73 -8.71
CA ASN A 17 -10.49 4.61 -9.38
C ASN A 17 -10.62 3.21 -10.00
N ASN A 18 -11.40 2.32 -9.38
CA ASN A 18 -11.56 0.94 -9.85
C ASN A 18 -12.18 0.83 -11.26
N LEU A 19 -12.79 1.90 -11.79
CA LEU A 19 -13.45 1.91 -13.11
C LEU A 19 -12.49 2.20 -14.26
N GLU A 20 -11.33 2.79 -13.97
CA GLU A 20 -10.37 3.27 -14.98
C GLU A 20 -9.13 2.38 -15.09
N VAL A 21 -9.00 1.37 -14.22
CA VAL A 21 -7.81 0.51 -14.14
C VAL A 21 -7.83 -0.57 -15.22
N SER A 22 -6.76 -0.64 -15.99
CA SER A 22 -6.57 -1.62 -17.07
C SER A 22 -6.24 -3.02 -16.53
N GLU A 23 -6.33 -4.05 -17.38
CA GLU A 23 -5.95 -5.41 -16.99
C GLU A 23 -4.43 -5.56 -16.81
N GLU A 24 -3.65 -4.79 -17.56
CA GLU A 24 -2.20 -4.72 -17.42
C GLU A 24 -1.81 -4.15 -16.05
N GLU A 25 -2.48 -3.09 -15.57
CA GLU A 25 -2.25 -2.52 -14.24
C GLU A 25 -2.62 -3.51 -13.13
N LYS A 26 -3.63 -4.35 -13.33
CA LYS A 26 -4.03 -5.39 -12.36
C LYS A 26 -3.01 -6.53 -12.22
N THR A 27 -2.02 -6.62 -13.11
CA THR A 27 -0.90 -7.57 -12.95
C THR A 27 -0.06 -7.26 -11.71
N ASP A 28 0.03 -5.98 -11.33
CA ASP A 28 0.64 -5.59 -10.06
C ASP A 28 -0.29 -5.97 -8.89
N LYS A 29 0.13 -6.90 -8.04
CA LYS A 29 -0.65 -7.33 -6.87
C LYS A 29 -1.01 -6.19 -5.92
N LEU A 30 -0.24 -5.10 -5.93
CA LEU A 30 -0.43 -3.90 -5.10
C LEU A 30 -1.06 -2.73 -5.87
N TRP A 31 -1.64 -2.94 -7.06
CA TRP A 31 -2.22 -1.87 -7.90
C TRP A 31 -3.15 -0.93 -7.13
N ARG A 32 -3.91 -1.47 -6.17
CA ARG A 32 -4.85 -0.68 -5.34
C ARG A 32 -4.19 0.33 -4.41
N LEU A 33 -2.93 0.12 -4.05
CA LEU A 33 -2.15 0.99 -3.17
C LEU A 33 -1.02 1.69 -3.91
N ARG A 34 -0.72 1.30 -5.15
CA ARG A 34 0.43 1.78 -5.92
C ARG A 34 0.55 3.31 -5.95
N PRO A 35 -0.50 4.10 -6.27
CA PRO A 35 -0.35 5.55 -6.31
C PRO A 35 0.02 6.17 -4.94
N TRP A 36 -0.53 5.59 -3.87
CA TRP A 36 -0.24 6.03 -2.51
C TRP A 36 1.19 5.66 -2.09
N LEU A 37 1.63 4.43 -2.40
CA LEU A 37 3.00 3.98 -2.13
C LEU A 37 4.03 4.81 -2.89
N ASP A 38 3.76 5.14 -4.16
CA ASP A 38 4.66 5.95 -4.96
C ASP A 38 4.72 7.39 -4.45
N SER A 39 3.58 7.96 -4.06
CA SER A 39 3.52 9.28 -3.42
C SER A 39 4.31 9.32 -2.10
N LEU A 40 4.15 8.30 -1.26
CA LEU A 40 4.89 8.15 -0.01
C LEU A 40 6.39 8.02 -0.27
N GLN A 41 6.80 7.12 -1.16
CA GLN A 41 8.20 6.92 -1.52
C GLN A 41 8.82 8.21 -2.06
N ASN A 42 8.13 8.91 -2.96
CA ASN A 42 8.59 10.18 -3.53
C ASN A 42 8.73 11.28 -2.47
N SER A 43 7.88 11.27 -1.44
CA SER A 43 7.99 12.21 -0.33
C SER A 43 9.19 11.87 0.57
N LEU A 44 9.40 10.59 0.89
CA LEU A 44 10.52 10.13 1.72
C LEU A 44 11.87 10.33 1.02
N LYS A 45 11.94 10.14 -0.31
CA LYS A 45 13.15 10.40 -1.11
C LYS A 45 13.61 11.86 -1.09
N LYS A 46 12.76 12.82 -0.72
CA LYS A 46 13.14 14.23 -0.58
C LYS A 46 13.86 14.52 0.74
N LEU A 47 13.79 13.61 1.70
CA LEU A 47 14.51 13.74 2.96
C LEU A 47 16.00 13.50 2.71
N PRO A 48 16.89 14.26 3.38
CA PRO A 48 18.33 14.02 3.27
C PRO A 48 18.66 12.62 3.78
N GLN A 49 19.49 11.89 3.02
CA GLN A 49 19.99 10.58 3.43
C GLN A 49 21.25 10.74 4.27
N GLU A 50 21.35 9.96 5.34
CA GLU A 50 22.55 9.88 6.16
C GLU A 50 23.61 9.00 5.48
N GLU A 51 24.89 9.27 5.75
CA GLU A 51 26.03 8.52 5.18
C GLU A 51 26.05 7.05 5.63
N HIS A 52 25.50 6.76 6.80
CA HIS A 52 25.47 5.43 7.40
C HIS A 52 24.04 4.94 7.60
N SER A 53 23.44 4.43 6.52
CA SER A 53 22.12 3.79 6.56
C SER A 53 22.21 2.28 6.48
N SER A 54 21.36 1.58 7.24
CA SER A 54 21.12 0.15 7.05
C SER A 54 19.82 -0.09 6.28
N VAL A 55 19.78 -1.18 5.52
CA VAL A 55 18.57 -1.67 4.85
C VAL A 55 18.20 -2.99 5.48
N ASP A 56 16.97 -3.09 5.96
CA ASP A 56 16.43 -4.29 6.58
C ASP A 56 14.94 -4.42 6.25
N GLU A 57 14.38 -5.60 6.46
CA GLU A 57 12.96 -5.88 6.28
C GLU A 57 12.14 -5.57 7.53
N VAL A 58 10.91 -5.10 7.34
CA VAL A 58 9.95 -4.90 8.43
C VAL A 58 8.67 -5.66 8.11
N MET A 59 8.25 -6.51 9.03
CA MET A 59 6.99 -7.23 8.90
C MET A 59 5.80 -6.36 9.35
N VAL A 60 4.80 -6.25 8.48
CA VAL A 60 3.49 -5.70 8.85
C VAL A 60 2.55 -6.84 9.21
N LEU A 61 2.15 -6.89 10.49
CA LEU A 61 1.21 -7.91 10.97
C LEU A 61 -0.15 -7.72 10.32
N PHE A 62 -0.60 -8.74 9.59
CA PHE A 62 -1.91 -8.76 8.95
C PHE A 62 -2.53 -10.15 9.05
N LYS A 63 -3.79 -10.21 9.50
CA LYS A 63 -4.59 -11.43 9.57
C LYS A 63 -5.78 -11.30 8.62
N GLY A 64 -5.67 -11.92 7.45
CA GLY A 64 -6.68 -11.93 6.40
C GLY A 64 -6.17 -12.62 5.14
N SER A 65 -7.04 -12.84 4.16
CA SER A 65 -6.66 -13.45 2.88
C SER A 65 -5.98 -12.42 1.98
N VAL A 66 -4.73 -12.71 1.60
CA VAL A 66 -3.98 -11.93 0.61
C VAL A 66 -3.62 -12.86 -0.54
N LYS A 67 -3.74 -12.38 -1.78
CA LYS A 67 -3.15 -13.08 -2.94
C LYS A 67 -1.62 -12.95 -2.84
N ARG A 68 -0.94 -13.94 -2.27
CA ARG A 68 0.53 -14.03 -2.23
C ARG A 68 1.00 -15.10 -3.23
N GLU A 69 2.18 -14.91 -3.82
CA GLU A 69 2.98 -16.06 -4.27
C GLU A 69 3.76 -16.57 -3.06
N ALA A 70 3.98 -17.87 -2.98
CA ALA A 70 4.81 -18.48 -1.95
C ALA A 70 6.24 -17.95 -2.12
N VAL A 71 6.64 -17.02 -1.26
CA VAL A 71 8.06 -16.68 -1.06
C VAL A 71 8.53 -17.53 0.10
N TYR A 72 8.80 -18.80 -0.20
CA TYR A 72 9.68 -19.76 0.51
C TYR A 72 9.55 -21.06 -0.29
N ALA A 73 10.51 -21.31 -1.17
CA ALA A 73 10.85 -22.61 -1.74
C ALA A 73 12.38 -22.74 -1.68
#